data_AF-A0A438JGI1-F1
#
_entry.id   AF-A0A438JGI1-F1
#
_cell.length_a   1.000
_cell.length_b   1.000
_cell.length_c   1.000
_cell.angle_alpha   90.00
_cell.angle_beta   90.00
_cell.angle_gamma   90.00
#
_symmetry.space_group_name_H-M   'P 1'
#
loop_
_entity.id
_entity.type
_entity.pdbx_description
1 polymer ?
#
loop_
_entity_poly.entity_id
_entity_poly.type
_entity_poly.pdbx_seq_one_letter_code
_entity_poly.pdbx_strand_id
1 'polypeptide(L)'
;MFDLDQDDSIAAEAENSDQLPLLESEQPISLRGTSRFLTEAARIKVTCDKYPTVCRAKGSAGKYCCKKKCVNVRTDRLNCGACGKKCRYSEICCKGECVNPSSDRRNCGGCGTKYDTMSQFTVPEIQDTSSLPDWPLPAHY
;
A
#
# COMPACT_ATOMS: atom_id res chain seq x y z
N MET A 1 -46.90 28.97 37.28
CA MET A 1 -47.34 27.68 36.70
C MET A 1 -46.06 26.93 36.37
N PHE A 2 -45.62 26.10 37.32
CA PHE A 2 -44.65 25.00 37.27
C PHE A 2 -43.29 25.16 36.57
N ASP A 3 -42.24 25.12 37.41
CA ASP A 3 -40.89 24.59 37.16
C ASP A 3 -40.91 23.19 36.49
N LEU A 4 -39.81 22.83 35.81
CA LEU A 4 -39.05 21.55 35.93
C LEU A 4 -37.96 21.46 34.83
N ASP A 5 -36.70 21.59 35.26
CA ASP A 5 -35.43 20.93 34.86
C ASP A 5 -35.05 20.79 33.36
N GLN A 6 -33.83 21.11 32.92
CA GLN A 6 -32.57 20.58 33.46
C GLN A 6 -31.36 21.43 33.03
N ASP A 7 -30.54 21.82 34.02
CA ASP A 7 -29.09 22.03 33.91
C ASP A 7 -28.42 20.82 33.20
N ASP A 8 -27.41 20.97 32.36
CA ASP A 8 -26.05 21.04 32.86
C ASP A 8 -25.15 21.76 31.86
N SER A 9 -24.55 22.84 32.35
CA SER A 9 -23.23 23.29 31.96
C SER A 9 -22.23 22.14 31.87
N ILE A 10 -21.27 22.21 30.95
CA ILE A 10 -19.84 22.20 31.28
C ILE A 10 -19.06 22.53 30.00
N ALA A 11 -18.22 23.54 30.16
CA ALA A 11 -17.24 24.01 29.20
C ALA A 11 -16.39 22.85 28.65
N ALA A 12 -16.32 22.74 27.31
CA ALA A 12 -15.26 21.96 26.68
C ALA A 12 -14.00 22.84 26.66
N GLU A 13 -13.30 22.86 27.80
CA GLU A 13 -11.95 23.40 27.91
C GLU A 13 -11.05 22.62 26.92
N ALA A 14 -10.48 23.34 25.97
CA ALA A 14 -9.44 22.85 25.09
C ALA A 14 -8.13 22.79 25.87
N GLU A 15 -8.00 21.75 26.69
CA GLU A 15 -6.74 21.40 27.35
C GLU A 15 -5.82 20.75 26.32
N ASN A 16 -4.95 21.59 25.79
CA ASN A 16 -3.67 21.26 25.19
C ASN A 16 -2.92 20.20 26.00
N SER A 17 -2.46 19.14 25.35
CA SER A 17 -1.14 18.54 25.60
C SER A 17 -0.82 17.49 24.55
N ASP A 18 0.20 17.78 23.75
CA ASP A 18 1.02 16.81 23.03
C ASP A 18 1.35 15.61 23.93
N GLN A 19 0.63 14.50 23.78
CA GLN A 19 1.03 13.22 24.36
C GLN A 19 1.32 12.22 23.25
N LEU A 20 2.37 12.52 22.48
CA LEU A 20 3.34 11.47 22.20
C LEU A 20 3.72 10.87 23.56
N PRO A 21 3.66 9.54 23.77
CA PRO A 21 4.31 8.96 24.92
C PRO A 21 5.80 9.29 24.80
N LEU A 22 6.23 10.35 25.47
CA LEU A 22 7.62 10.60 25.78
C LEU A 22 8.10 9.32 26.45
N LEU A 23 9.01 8.64 25.76
CA LEU A 23 9.78 7.54 26.27
C LEU A 23 10.77 8.13 27.28
N GLU A 24 10.24 8.69 28.37
CA GLU A 24 11.03 9.04 29.55
C GLU A 24 11.19 7.76 30.37
N SER A 25 12.24 7.03 30.05
CA SER A 25 13.04 6.43 31.10
C SER A 25 14.49 6.50 30.65
N GLU A 26 15.19 7.50 31.18
CA GLU A 26 16.65 7.57 31.14
C GLU A 26 17.24 6.28 31.74
N GLN A 27 17.78 5.43 30.85
CA GLN A 27 19.00 4.60 30.92
C GLN A 27 19.35 3.90 32.27
N PRO A 28 19.77 2.61 32.26
CA PRO A 28 20.94 2.24 31.48
C PRO A 28 20.87 0.88 30.76
N ILE A 29 21.61 0.85 29.65
CA ILE A 29 22.19 -0.35 29.04
C ILE A 29 23.05 -1.06 30.11
N SER A 30 22.44 -1.93 30.93
CA SER A 30 23.20 -2.80 31.82
C SER A 30 23.83 -3.92 31.00
N LEU A 31 25.12 -3.73 30.67
CA LEU A 31 25.96 -4.64 29.89
C LEU A 31 26.40 -5.91 30.63
N ARG A 32 25.86 -6.24 31.81
CA ARG A 32 26.16 -7.49 32.52
C ARG A 32 24.96 -7.96 33.33
N GLY A 33 24.29 -9.01 32.87
CA GLY A 33 23.28 -9.68 33.67
C GLY A 33 22.48 -10.70 32.89
N THR A 34 22.93 -11.95 32.89
CA THR A 34 22.16 -13.12 32.48
C THR A 34 20.98 -13.36 33.44
N SER A 35 19.90 -12.57 33.32
CA SER A 35 18.67 -12.80 34.08
C SER A 35 17.61 -13.44 33.20
N ARG A 36 17.36 -14.72 33.46
CA ARG A 36 16.36 -15.59 32.83
C ARG A 36 14.95 -15.40 33.39
N PHE A 37 14.71 -14.29 34.09
CA PHE A 37 13.37 -13.88 34.55
C PHE A 37 12.86 -12.76 33.65
N LEU A 38 12.48 -13.11 32.43
CA LEU A 38 11.63 -12.24 31.63
C LEU A 38 10.21 -12.40 32.19
N THR A 39 9.87 -11.62 33.21
CA THR A 39 8.46 -11.30 33.43
C THR A 39 7.98 -10.65 32.14
N GLU A 40 7.06 -11.34 31.50
CA GLU A 40 6.48 -11.00 30.21
C GLU A 40 5.81 -9.63 30.33
N ALA A 41 6.57 -8.56 30.11
CA ALA A 41 6.01 -7.25 29.86
C ALA A 41 5.09 -7.44 28.66
N ALA A 42 3.78 -7.49 28.94
CA ALA A 42 2.76 -7.81 27.98
C ALA A 42 2.97 -6.91 26.77
N ARG A 43 3.50 -7.46 25.68
CA ARG A 43 3.65 -6.74 24.43
C ARG A 43 2.24 -6.37 24.02
N ILE A 44 1.86 -5.11 24.21
CA ILE A 44 0.56 -4.61 23.77
C ILE A 44 0.55 -4.82 22.26
N LYS A 45 -0.24 -5.80 21.81
CA LYS A 45 -0.42 -6.08 20.38
C LYS A 45 -1.16 -4.89 19.78
N VAL A 46 -0.40 -3.96 19.21
CA VAL A 46 -0.96 -2.85 18.46
C VAL A 46 -1.40 -3.39 17.11
N THR A 47 -2.71 -3.62 16.96
CA THR A 47 -3.33 -4.10 15.73
C THR A 47 -4.35 -3.10 15.23
N CYS A 48 -4.53 -3.02 13.91
CA CYS A 48 -5.35 -1.97 13.30
C CYS A 48 -6.86 -2.11 13.57
N ASP A 49 -7.34 -3.27 14.00
CA ASP A 49 -8.72 -3.51 14.44
C ASP A 49 -9.03 -2.79 15.75
N LYS A 50 -8.02 -2.57 16.61
CA LYS A 50 -8.15 -1.80 17.85
C LYS A 50 -7.61 -0.37 17.73
N TYR A 51 -6.58 -0.17 16.91
CA TYR A 51 -5.91 1.12 16.71
C TYR A 51 -5.87 1.48 15.22
N PRO A 52 -6.96 1.95 14.61
CA PRO A 52 -7.04 2.17 13.16
C PRO A 52 -6.09 3.25 12.64
N THR A 53 -5.65 4.16 13.51
CA THR A 53 -4.68 5.23 13.18
C THR A 53 -3.34 4.68 12.72
N VAL A 54 -2.95 3.47 13.13
CA VAL A 54 -1.69 2.86 12.71
C VAL A 54 -1.60 2.63 11.20
N CYS A 55 -2.73 2.41 10.53
CA CYS A 55 -2.75 2.27 9.08
C CYS A 55 -2.58 3.61 8.35
N ARG A 56 -2.85 4.73 9.02
CA ARG A 56 -2.67 6.09 8.48
C ARG A 56 -1.27 6.65 8.75
N ALA A 57 -0.50 6.02 9.64
CA ALA A 57 0.88 6.40 9.90
C ALA A 57 1.74 6.32 8.64
N LYS A 58 2.71 7.25 8.53
CA LYS A 58 3.67 7.27 7.43
C LYS A 58 4.48 5.96 7.45
N GLY A 59 4.64 5.33 6.29
CA GLY A 59 5.33 4.04 6.16
C GLY A 59 4.45 2.81 6.40
N SER A 60 3.17 2.98 6.76
CA SER A 60 2.20 1.88 6.74
C SER A 60 2.06 1.30 5.33
N ALA A 61 1.88 -0.03 5.25
CA ALA A 61 1.60 -0.74 4.00
C ALA A 61 0.28 -0.32 3.32
N GLY A 62 -0.60 0.39 4.03
CA GLY A 62 -1.74 1.08 3.45
C GLY A 62 -2.76 1.52 4.48
N LYS A 63 -3.76 2.28 4.03
CA LYS A 63 -4.71 2.96 4.93
C LYS A 63 -5.85 2.06 5.41
N TYR A 64 -5.99 0.85 4.89
CA TYR A 64 -7.13 -0.02 5.15
C TYR A 64 -6.72 -1.14 6.10
N CYS A 65 -7.55 -1.39 7.13
CA CYS A 65 -7.34 -2.51 8.04
C CYS A 65 -8.07 -3.76 7.53
N CYS A 66 -7.32 -4.77 7.10
CA CYS A 66 -7.85 -6.07 6.70
C CYS A 66 -7.23 -7.16 7.57
N LYS A 67 -8.06 -7.90 8.32
CA LYS A 67 -7.62 -9.00 9.20
C LYS A 67 -6.46 -8.59 10.13
N LYS A 68 -6.61 -7.46 10.82
CA LYS A 68 -5.61 -6.88 11.75
C LYS A 68 -4.31 -6.39 11.10
N LYS A 69 -4.24 -6.37 9.77
CA LYS A 69 -3.09 -5.86 9.00
C LYS A 69 -3.48 -4.65 8.17
N CYS A 70 -2.56 -3.70 8.05
CA CYS A 70 -2.72 -2.56 7.17
C CYS A 70 -2.39 -2.97 5.73
N VAL A 71 -3.28 -2.65 4.79
CA VAL A 71 -3.13 -2.98 3.37
C VAL A 71 -3.56 -1.80 2.51
N ASN A 72 -3.08 -1.77 1.27
CA ASN A 72 -3.49 -0.80 0.28
C ASN A 72 -4.42 -1.46 -0.73
N VAL A 73 -5.74 -1.27 -0.57
CA VAL A 73 -6.73 -1.85 -1.48
C VAL A 73 -6.63 -1.33 -2.92
N ARG A 74 -5.83 -0.29 -3.19
CA ARG A 74 -5.65 0.25 -4.54
C ARG A 74 -4.59 -0.47 -5.35
N THR A 75 -3.73 -1.25 -4.69
CA THR A 75 -2.56 -1.89 -5.31
C THR A 75 -2.34 -3.33 -4.84
N ASP A 76 -2.91 -3.73 -3.71
CA ASP A 76 -2.80 -5.10 -3.20
C ASP A 76 -3.72 -6.04 -3.96
N ARG A 77 -3.11 -6.97 -4.71
CA ARG A 77 -3.80 -7.99 -5.51
C ARG A 77 -4.71 -8.91 -4.68
N LEU A 78 -4.42 -9.09 -3.39
CA LEU A 78 -5.20 -9.94 -2.51
C LEU A 78 -6.36 -9.21 -1.79
N ASN A 79 -6.39 -7.87 -1.88
CA ASN A 79 -7.36 -7.01 -1.22
C ASN A 79 -7.83 -5.88 -2.16
N CYS A 80 -7.96 -6.16 -3.47
CA CYS A 80 -8.15 -5.14 -4.48
C CYS A 80 -9.57 -4.57 -4.44
N GLY A 81 -9.70 -3.28 -4.14
CA GLY A 81 -10.96 -2.56 -3.97
C GLY A 81 -11.66 -2.82 -2.64
N ALA A 82 -11.48 -4.01 -2.04
CA ALA A 82 -12.02 -4.37 -0.74
C ALA A 82 -11.18 -5.47 -0.06
N CYS A 83 -11.27 -5.56 1.27
CA CYS A 83 -10.59 -6.63 2.03
C CYS A 83 -10.99 -8.02 1.54
N GLY A 84 -10.01 -8.85 1.22
CA GLY A 84 -10.22 -10.23 0.76
C GLY A 84 -10.70 -10.38 -0.69
N LYS A 85 -10.93 -9.28 -1.42
CA LYS A 85 -11.23 -9.32 -2.86
C LYS A 85 -9.94 -9.58 -3.64
N LYS A 86 -9.73 -10.83 -4.03
CA LYS A 86 -8.55 -11.27 -4.77
C LYS A 86 -8.79 -11.14 -6.28
N CYS A 87 -7.82 -10.59 -7.00
CA CYS A 87 -7.83 -10.63 -8.47
C CYS A 87 -7.48 -12.03 -9.01
N ARG A 88 -7.90 -12.33 -10.24
CA ARG A 88 -7.57 -13.58 -10.94
C ARG A 88 -6.06 -13.67 -11.21
N TYR A 89 -5.57 -14.89 -11.50
CA TYR A 89 -4.12 -15.15 -11.67
C TYR A 89 -3.45 -14.18 -12.65
N SER A 90 -4.08 -13.94 -13.80
CA SER A 90 -3.60 -13.04 -14.86
C SER A 90 -3.91 -11.56 -14.63
N GLU A 91 -4.52 -11.19 -13.50
CA GLU A 91 -4.93 -9.81 -13.21
C GLU A 91 -4.04 -9.18 -12.14
N ILE A 92 -3.85 -7.87 -12.28
CA ILE A 92 -3.20 -7.00 -11.30
C ILE A 92 -4.23 -6.08 -10.65
N CYS A 93 -3.95 -5.60 -9.45
CA CYS A 93 -4.76 -4.56 -8.83
C CYS A 93 -4.30 -3.19 -9.31
N CYS A 94 -5.14 -2.48 -10.05
CA CYS A 94 -4.87 -1.14 -10.52
C CYS A 94 -5.95 -0.19 -10.03
N LYS A 95 -5.57 0.77 -9.20
CA LYS A 95 -6.44 1.82 -8.65
C LYS A 95 -7.68 1.29 -7.89
N GLY A 96 -7.65 0.03 -7.44
CA GLY A 96 -8.76 -0.62 -6.73
C GLY A 96 -9.61 -1.55 -7.60
N GLU A 97 -9.23 -1.73 -8.86
CA GLU A 97 -9.90 -2.64 -9.80
C GLU A 97 -8.93 -3.71 -10.29
N CYS A 98 -9.45 -4.92 -10.51
CA CYS A 98 -8.68 -6.00 -11.11
C CYS A 98 -8.68 -5.81 -12.62
N VAL A 99 -7.49 -5.65 -13.20
CA VAL A 99 -7.30 -5.43 -14.64
C VAL A 99 -6.31 -6.46 -15.18
N ASN A 100 -6.50 -6.87 -16.43
CA ASN A 100 -5.59 -7.79 -17.10
C ASN A 100 -4.58 -6.98 -17.94
N PRO A 101 -3.29 -6.95 -17.56
CA PRO A 101 -2.29 -6.14 -18.24
C PRO A 101 -1.92 -6.67 -19.64
N SER A 102 -2.38 -7.85 -20.04
CA SER A 102 -2.17 -8.39 -21.39
C SER A 102 -3.28 -8.00 -22.37
N SER A 103 -4.46 -7.60 -21.88
CA SER A 103 -5.61 -7.28 -22.73
C SER A 103 -6.17 -5.87 -22.53
N ASP A 104 -5.88 -5.22 -21.40
CA ASP A 104 -6.31 -3.87 -21.13
C ASP A 104 -5.35 -2.84 -21.74
N ARG A 105 -5.83 -2.15 -22.79
CA ARG A 105 -5.08 -1.11 -23.52
C ARG A 105 -4.58 0.05 -22.62
N ARG A 106 -5.24 0.30 -21.48
CA ARG A 106 -4.87 1.37 -20.54
C ARG A 106 -3.93 0.90 -19.42
N ASN A 107 -3.66 -0.40 -19.37
CA ASN A 107 -2.84 -1.04 -18.34
C ASN A 107 -1.87 -2.09 -18.95
N CYS A 108 -1.45 -1.87 -20.20
CA CYS A 108 -0.65 -2.83 -20.96
C CYS A 108 0.73 -3.03 -20.31
N GLY A 109 1.05 -4.25 -19.87
CA GLY A 109 2.29 -4.56 -19.16
C GLY A 109 2.39 -4.01 -17.73
N GLY A 110 1.44 -3.18 -17.27
CA GLY A 110 1.47 -2.59 -15.94
C GLY A 110 0.34 -1.59 -15.68
N CYS A 111 0.05 -1.31 -14.41
CA CYS A 111 -1.02 -0.38 -14.03
C CYS A 111 -0.75 1.04 -14.54
N GLY A 112 -1.67 1.58 -15.34
CA GLY A 112 -1.59 2.92 -15.91
C GLY A 112 -0.71 3.04 -17.16
N THR A 113 -0.07 1.95 -17.60
CA THR A 113 0.71 1.94 -18.85
C THR A 113 -0.25 1.87 -20.03
N LYS A 114 -0.36 2.99 -20.76
CA LYS A 114 -1.17 3.04 -21.97
C LYS A 114 -0.35 2.57 -23.15
N TYR A 115 -0.99 1.88 -24.08
CA TYR A 115 -0.42 1.73 -25.42
C TYR A 115 -0.37 3.11 -26.06
N ASP A 116 0.83 3.66 -26.26
CA ASP A 116 0.97 4.86 -27.09
C ASP A 116 0.96 4.43 -28.55
N THR A 117 -0.19 4.54 -29.19
CA THR A 117 -0.31 4.35 -30.64
C THR A 117 0.35 5.49 -31.43
N MET A 118 1.02 6.44 -30.77
CA MET A 118 1.73 7.56 -31.39
C MET A 118 3.19 7.76 -30.92
N SER A 119 3.82 6.75 -30.29
CA SER A 119 5.28 6.68 -30.42
C SER A 119 5.56 6.15 -31.82
N GLN A 120 5.60 7.10 -32.74
CA GLN A 120 5.93 6.96 -34.15
C GLN A 120 6.98 5.86 -34.33
N PHE A 121 6.53 4.67 -34.73
CA PHE A 121 7.16 4.08 -35.89
C PHE A 121 6.93 5.11 -37.01
N THR A 122 7.81 6.11 -37.11
CA THR A 122 8.42 6.29 -38.42
C THR A 122 9.09 4.95 -38.66
N VAL A 123 8.36 4.00 -39.24
CA VAL A 123 9.03 3.06 -40.14
C VAL A 123 9.77 4.02 -41.06
N PRO A 124 11.11 4.11 -41.02
CA PRO A 124 11.77 4.88 -42.05
C PRO A 124 11.24 4.27 -43.33
N GLU A 125 10.59 5.11 -44.14
CA GLU A 125 10.19 4.72 -45.47
C GLU A 125 11.39 4.01 -46.07
N ILE A 126 11.25 2.73 -46.40
CA ILE A 126 12.37 1.91 -46.87
C ILE A 126 12.69 2.45 -48.27
N GLN A 127 13.41 3.56 -48.35
CA GLN A 127 13.77 4.22 -49.60
C GLN A 127 15.07 3.67 -50.18
N ASP A 128 15.68 2.64 -49.58
CA ASP A 128 16.83 2.01 -50.22
C ASP A 128 16.98 0.54 -49.84
N THR A 129 16.62 -0.32 -50.79
CA THR A 129 16.89 -1.77 -50.76
C THR A 129 18.34 -2.11 -51.12
N SER A 130 19.25 -1.12 -51.15
CA SER A 130 20.59 -1.25 -51.72
C SER A 130 21.68 -1.65 -50.71
N SER A 131 21.36 -1.82 -49.42
CA SER A 131 22.36 -2.07 -48.38
C SER A 131 21.89 -3.05 -47.28
N LEU A 132 21.34 -4.20 -47.70
CA LEU A 132 21.27 -5.37 -46.83
C LEU A 132 22.62 -6.12 -46.88
N PRO A 133 23.26 -6.42 -45.74
CA PRO A 133 24.42 -7.29 -45.72
C PRO A 133 23.99 -8.73 -46.07
N ASP A 134 24.71 -9.38 -46.98
CA ASP A 134 24.50 -10.78 -47.35
C ASP A 134 24.57 -11.67 -46.10
N TRP A 135 23.41 -12.06 -45.58
CA TRP A 135 23.31 -13.12 -44.58
C TRP A 135 23.23 -14.46 -45.31
N PRO A 136 24.09 -15.45 -45.01
CA PRO A 136 24.02 -16.73 -45.68
C PRO A 136 22.70 -17.42 -45.35
N LEU A 137 21.96 -17.81 -46.39
CA LEU A 137 20.74 -18.61 -46.26
C LEU A 137 21.05 -19.89 -45.46
N PRO A 138 20.19 -20.29 -44.51
CA PRO A 138 20.41 -21.53 -43.77
C PRO A 138 20.32 -22.72 -44.73
N ALA A 139 21.35 -23.56 -44.73
CA ALA A 139 21.34 -24.82 -45.43
C ALA A 139 20.20 -25.68 -44.88
N HIS A 140 19.22 -26.00 -45.74
CA HIS A 140 18.25 -27.03 -45.45
C HIS A 140 18.97 -28.37 -45.36
N TYR A 141 18.73 -29.09 -44.25
CA TYR A 141 19.01 -30.52 -44.10
C TYR A 141 17.68 -31.24 -43.96
#